data_AF-A0A1F8V6T7-F1
#
_entry.id   AF-A0A1F8V6T7-F1
#
_cell.length_a   1.000
_cell.length_b   1.000
_cell.length_c   1.000
_cell.angle_alpha   90.00
_cell.angle_beta   90.00
_cell.angle_gamma   90.00
#
_symmetry.space_group_name_H-M   'P 1'
#
loop_
_entity.id
_entity.type
_entity.pdbx_description
1 polymer ?
#
loop_
_entity_poly.entity_id
_entity_poly.type
_entity_poly.pdbx_seq_one_letter_code
_entity_poly.pdbx_strand_id
1 'polypeptide(L)'
;MDWLQKPKNNHHDFYRNQKLANFFIKLAAGKITEPNEYEKDMIAELIQKGYAFTANNTTSVTTPVFTRSEFGRLFSMLHPLFDEALDISSKIEAEAEKLLYNHVPSHLTEQVKSIACMRMFDVVIGGSAQIMYNKDYLKTNWTANEMPTVYAIIED
;
A
#
# COMPACT_ATOMS: atom_id res chain seq x y z
N MET A 1 -7.57 22.37 19.45
CA MET A 1 -7.07 21.16 18.76
C MET A 1 -8.17 20.77 17.81
N ASP A 2 -8.04 21.18 16.56
CA ASP A 2 -9.10 21.00 15.58
C ASP A 2 -9.02 19.58 15.01
N TRP A 3 -10.01 18.82 15.44
CA TRP A 3 -10.52 17.55 14.95
C TRP A 3 -10.31 17.28 13.44
N LEU A 4 -10.03 16.01 13.10
CA LEU A 4 -10.12 15.47 11.74
C LEU A 4 -11.09 14.27 11.72
N GLN A 5 -12.20 14.40 10.98
CA GLN A 5 -13.31 13.44 10.93
C GLN A 5 -13.09 12.25 9.97
N LYS A 6 -11.97 12.19 9.24
CA LYS A 6 -11.77 11.12 8.26
C LYS A 6 -10.64 10.19 8.67
N PRO A 7 -10.86 8.86 8.64
CA PRO A 7 -9.75 7.93 8.69
C PRO A 7 -8.83 8.28 7.52
N LYS A 8 -7.57 8.58 7.84
CA LYS A 8 -6.50 8.72 6.87
C LYS A 8 -6.51 7.47 5.97
N ASN A 9 -6.11 7.60 4.71
CA ASN A 9 -5.85 6.49 3.77
C ASN A 9 -7.04 6.02 2.92
N ASN A 10 -7.74 6.94 2.24
CA ASN A 10 -8.46 6.52 1.05
C ASN A 10 -7.50 6.57 -0.15
N HIS A 11 -7.15 5.42 -0.71
CA HIS A 11 -6.33 5.33 -1.94
C HIS A 11 -6.88 6.18 -3.09
N HIS A 12 -8.19 6.48 -3.09
CA HIS A 12 -8.81 7.41 -4.04
C HIS A 12 -8.33 8.86 -3.94
N ASP A 13 -7.79 9.30 -2.80
CA ASP A 13 -7.33 10.67 -2.59
C ASP A 13 -6.19 11.06 -3.54
N PHE A 14 -5.34 10.09 -3.93
CA PHE A 14 -4.23 10.32 -4.85
C PHE A 14 -4.45 9.70 -6.23
N TYR A 15 -5.19 8.60 -6.35
CA TYR A 15 -5.33 7.85 -7.62
C TYR A 15 -5.86 8.68 -8.79
N ARG A 16 -6.74 9.66 -8.53
CA ARG A 16 -7.29 10.55 -9.57
C ARG A 16 -6.70 11.97 -9.55
N ASN A 17 -5.76 12.25 -8.65
CA ASN A 17 -5.19 13.57 -8.46
C ASN A 17 -3.65 13.51 -8.50
N GLN A 18 -3.11 13.27 -9.69
CA GLN A 18 -1.67 13.15 -9.90
C GLN A 18 -0.91 14.44 -9.53
N LYS A 19 -1.55 15.61 -9.65
CA LYS A 19 -0.97 16.89 -9.21
C LYS A 19 -0.74 16.90 -7.70
N LEU A 20 -1.77 16.55 -6.92
CA LEU A 20 -1.67 16.45 -5.47
C LEU A 20 -0.67 15.37 -5.04
N ALA A 21 -0.64 14.22 -5.73
CA ALA A 21 0.33 13.15 -5.47
C ALA A 21 1.78 13.62 -5.68
N ASN A 22 2.07 14.26 -6.82
CA ASN A 22 3.40 14.79 -7.11
C ASN A 22 3.79 15.89 -6.11
N PHE A 23 2.84 16.75 -5.73
CA PHE A 23 3.07 17.78 -4.73
C PHE A 23 3.36 17.19 -3.36
N PHE A 24 2.62 16.16 -2.94
CA PHE A 24 2.87 15.43 -1.70
C PHE A 24 4.27 14.81 -1.66
N ILE A 25 4.75 14.20 -2.76
CA ILE A 25 6.13 13.69 -2.84
C ILE A 25 7.18 14.80 -2.75
N LYS A 26 6.94 15.95 -3.40
CA LYS A 26 7.84 17.12 -3.27
C LYS A 26 7.90 17.64 -1.84
N LEU A 27 6.74 17.71 -1.17
CA LEU A 27 6.63 18.12 0.22
C LEU A 27 7.36 17.13 1.14
N ALA A 28 7.15 15.82 0.95
CA ALA A 28 7.84 14.77 1.69
C ALA A 28 9.37 14.83 1.51
N ALA A 29 9.84 15.21 0.32
CA ALA A 29 11.26 15.40 0.02
C ALA A 29 11.83 16.74 0.53
N GLY A 30 11.04 17.58 1.21
CA GLY A 30 11.48 18.89 1.69
C GLY A 30 11.78 19.90 0.57
N LYS A 31 11.23 19.70 -0.63
CA LYS A 31 11.50 20.52 -1.83
C LYS A 31 10.55 21.72 -1.99
N ILE A 32 9.75 22.03 -0.98
CA ILE A 32 8.81 23.15 -0.95
C ILE A 32 9.28 24.16 0.09
N THR A 33 9.72 25.34 -0.36
CA THR A 33 10.23 26.42 0.51
C THR A 33 9.30 27.62 0.54
N GLU A 34 8.82 28.06 -0.61
CA GLU A 34 7.95 29.24 -0.77
C GLU A 34 6.75 28.88 -1.67
N PRO A 35 5.69 28.27 -1.11
CA PRO A 35 4.56 27.81 -1.91
C PRO A 35 3.80 29.00 -2.51
N ASN A 36 3.51 28.93 -3.81
CA ASN A 36 2.58 29.85 -4.46
C ASN A 36 1.13 29.59 -4.02
N GLU A 37 0.17 30.44 -4.43
CA GLU A 37 -1.24 30.31 -4.02
C GLU A 37 -1.83 28.93 -4.34
N TYR A 38 -1.51 28.35 -5.49
CA TYR A 38 -1.99 27.01 -5.87
C TYR A 38 -1.36 25.90 -5.00
N GLU A 39 -0.09 26.06 -4.63
CA GLU A 39 0.60 25.14 -3.72
C GLU A 39 0.08 25.27 -2.27
N LYS A 40 -0.32 26.47 -1.85
CA LYS A 40 -0.99 26.68 -0.55
C LYS A 40 -2.33 25.97 -0.50
N ASP A 41 -3.11 26.00 -1.58
CA ASP A 41 -4.37 25.24 -1.68
C ASP A 41 -4.11 23.73 -1.57
N MET A 42 -3.07 23.21 -2.24
CA MET A 42 -2.68 21.80 -2.12
C MET A 42 -2.19 21.44 -0.71
N ILE A 43 -1.44 22.32 -0.03
CA ILE A 43 -1.05 22.15 1.37
C ILE A 43 -2.30 22.08 2.26
N ALA A 44 -3.25 23.00 2.08
CA ALA A 44 -4.50 23.02 2.84
C ALA A 44 -5.30 21.74 2.64
N GLU A 45 -5.38 21.23 1.40
CA GLU A 45 -6.02 19.95 1.10
C GLU A 45 -5.31 18.78 1.81
N LEU A 46 -3.97 18.73 1.78
CA LEU A 46 -3.19 17.70 2.48
C LEU A 46 -3.36 17.76 3.99
N ILE A 47 -3.41 18.96 4.59
CA ILE A 47 -3.67 19.15 6.03
C ILE A 47 -5.08 18.69 6.37
N GLN A 48 -6.08 19.10 5.60
CA GLN A 48 -7.48 18.70 5.79
C GLN A 48 -7.67 17.18 5.67
N LYS A 49 -6.88 16.52 4.83
CA LYS A 49 -6.88 15.05 4.69
C LYS A 49 -5.98 14.34 5.70
N GLY A 50 -5.23 15.09 6.52
CA GLY A 50 -4.35 14.56 7.55
C GLY A 50 -3.03 13.98 7.05
N TYR A 51 -2.61 14.31 5.83
CA TYR A 51 -1.34 13.91 5.21
C TYR A 51 -0.18 14.89 5.48
N ALA A 52 -0.49 16.11 5.90
CA ALA A 52 0.49 17.13 6.27
C ALA A 52 0.06 17.86 7.54
N PHE A 53 1.01 18.51 8.18
CA PHE A 53 0.77 19.44 9.28
C PHE A 53 1.74 20.62 9.16
N THR A 54 1.36 21.75 9.76
CA THR A 54 2.22 22.92 9.85
C THR A 54 2.54 23.21 11.31
N ALA A 55 3.82 23.33 11.64
CA ALA A 55 4.31 23.74 12.94
C ALA A 55 5.47 24.72 12.76
N ASN A 56 5.51 25.80 13.55
CA ASN A 56 6.58 26.82 13.50
C ASN A 56 6.88 27.31 12.06
N ASN A 57 5.84 27.62 11.29
CA ASN A 57 5.91 28.03 9.88
C ASN A 57 6.55 27.00 8.92
N THR A 58 6.77 25.78 9.36
CA THR A 58 7.28 24.68 8.54
C THR A 58 6.17 23.67 8.30
N THR A 59 5.98 23.27 7.05
CA THR A 59 5.01 22.23 6.70
C THR A 59 5.74 20.90 6.51
N SER A 60 5.24 19.83 7.12
CA SER A 60 5.81 18.49 7.04
C SER A 60 4.72 17.45 6.85
N VAL A 61 5.09 16.29 6.31
CA VAL A 61 4.16 15.18 6.13
C VAL A 61 3.95 14.40 7.43
N THR A 62 2.80 13.76 7.57
CA THR A 62 2.42 12.94 8.74
C THR A 62 2.64 11.43 8.53
N THR A 63 3.18 11.06 7.36
CA THR A 63 3.40 9.68 6.92
C THR A 63 4.88 9.31 7.03
N PRO A 64 5.22 8.01 7.11
CA PRO A 64 6.58 7.55 6.85
C PRO A 64 7.10 8.05 5.50
N VAL A 65 8.38 8.42 5.48
CA VAL A 65 9.12 8.80 4.26
C VAL A 65 10.33 7.89 4.17
N PHE A 66 10.49 7.24 3.02
CA PHE A 66 11.64 6.40 2.70
C PHE A 66 12.34 6.96 1.47
N THR A 67 13.66 6.88 1.41
CA THR A 67 14.36 7.01 0.13
C THR A 67 14.16 5.75 -0.72
N ARG A 68 14.41 5.85 -2.03
CA ARG A 68 14.43 4.68 -2.92
C ARG A 68 15.40 3.61 -2.42
N SER A 69 16.59 4.00 -1.96
CA SER A 69 17.58 3.04 -1.45
C SER A 69 17.12 2.37 -0.15
N GLU A 70 16.46 3.11 0.76
CA GLU A 70 15.86 2.56 1.98
C GLU A 70 14.77 1.54 1.69
N PHE A 71 13.81 1.91 0.83
CA PHE A 71 12.72 1.02 0.46
C PHE A 71 13.23 -0.22 -0.29
N GLY A 72 14.22 -0.05 -1.17
CA GLY A 72 14.89 -1.15 -1.86
C GLY A 72 15.55 -2.15 -0.91
N ARG A 73 16.16 -1.67 0.19
CA ARG A 73 16.74 -2.56 1.22
C ARG A 73 15.66 -3.41 1.90
N LEU A 74 14.52 -2.83 2.25
CA LEU A 74 13.40 -3.59 2.84
C LEU A 74 12.94 -4.71 1.90
N PHE A 75 12.81 -4.40 0.61
CA PHE A 75 12.41 -5.40 -0.39
C PHE A 75 13.47 -6.51 -0.55
N SER A 76 14.76 -6.15 -0.54
CA SER A 76 15.85 -7.15 -0.67
C SER A 76 15.92 -8.13 0.48
N MET A 77 15.46 -7.76 1.68
CA MET A 77 15.39 -8.68 2.83
C MET A 77 14.42 -9.84 2.58
N LEU A 78 13.47 -9.67 1.66
CA LEU A 78 12.50 -10.70 1.29
C LEU A 78 13.02 -11.65 0.21
N HIS A 79 14.13 -11.34 -0.48
CA HIS A 79 14.63 -12.16 -1.59
C HIS A 79 14.79 -13.64 -1.23
N PRO A 80 15.38 -14.03 -0.08
CA PRO A 80 15.51 -15.45 0.27
C PRO A 80 14.17 -16.17 0.42
N LEU A 81 13.10 -15.43 0.76
CA LEU A 81 11.75 -15.98 0.91
C LEU A 81 11.04 -16.14 -0.44
N PHE A 82 11.44 -15.41 -1.48
CA PHE A 82 10.75 -15.46 -2.77
C PHE A 82 10.92 -16.81 -3.46
N ASP A 83 12.10 -17.42 -3.39
CA ASP A 83 12.34 -18.72 -4.01
C ASP A 83 11.50 -19.82 -3.32
N GLU A 84 11.46 -19.81 -1.98
CA GLU A 84 10.62 -20.74 -1.21
C GLU A 84 9.13 -20.49 -1.44
N ALA A 85 8.70 -19.23 -1.43
CA ALA A 85 7.32 -18.87 -1.72
C ALA A 85 6.91 -19.27 -3.14
N LEU A 86 7.79 -19.15 -4.13
CA LEU A 86 7.53 -19.54 -5.51
C LEU A 86 7.36 -21.07 -5.65
N ASP A 87 8.21 -21.86 -4.99
CA ASP A 87 8.08 -23.32 -4.99
C ASP A 87 6.76 -23.78 -4.33
N ILE A 88 6.41 -23.19 -3.19
CA ILE A 88 5.12 -23.45 -2.52
C ILE A 88 3.95 -23.03 -3.40
N SER A 89 4.08 -21.88 -4.07
CA SER A 89 3.07 -21.33 -4.97
C SER A 89 2.72 -22.29 -6.11
N SER A 90 3.74 -22.90 -6.75
CA SER A 90 3.52 -23.89 -7.82
C SER A 90 2.82 -25.16 -7.32
N LYS A 91 3.09 -25.59 -6.08
CA LYS A 91 2.39 -26.74 -5.46
C LYS A 91 0.92 -26.42 -5.19
N ILE A 92 0.62 -25.20 -4.74
CA ILE A 92 -0.75 -24.73 -4.53
C ILE A 92 -1.51 -24.65 -5.86
N GLU A 93 -0.88 -24.11 -6.91
CA GLU A 93 -1.47 -24.06 -8.27
C GLU A 93 -1.84 -25.46 -8.75
N ALA A 94 -0.92 -26.42 -8.70
CA ALA A 94 -1.15 -27.79 -9.17
C ALA A 94 -2.28 -28.51 -8.41
N GLU A 95 -2.35 -28.34 -7.08
CA GLU A 95 -3.43 -28.93 -6.29
C GLU A 95 -4.77 -28.23 -6.57
N ALA A 96 -4.79 -26.91 -6.72
CA ALA A 96 -5.98 -26.16 -7.08
C ALA A 96 -6.52 -26.57 -8.47
N GLU A 97 -5.64 -26.70 -9.46
CA GLU A 97 -5.97 -27.17 -10.81
C GLU A 97 -6.62 -28.56 -10.76
N LYS A 98 -6.01 -29.50 -10.05
CA LYS A 98 -6.54 -30.86 -9.86
C LYS A 98 -7.93 -30.85 -9.21
N LEU A 99 -8.12 -30.07 -8.15
CA LEU A 99 -9.42 -29.96 -7.47
C LEU A 99 -10.49 -29.35 -8.38
N LEU A 100 -10.15 -28.30 -9.12
CA LEU A 100 -11.07 -27.64 -10.04
C LEU A 100 -11.49 -28.57 -11.19
N TYR A 101 -10.56 -29.34 -11.76
CA TYR A 101 -10.90 -30.30 -12.82
C TYR A 101 -11.95 -31.34 -12.41
N ASN A 102 -12.05 -31.69 -11.12
CA ASN A 102 -13.06 -32.63 -10.63
C ASN A 102 -14.48 -32.05 -10.62
N HIS A 103 -14.62 -30.73 -10.71
CA HIS A 103 -15.89 -30.02 -10.48
C HIS A 103 -16.28 -29.06 -11.61
N VAL A 104 -15.42 -28.87 -12.62
CA VAL A 104 -15.65 -27.92 -13.71
C VAL A 104 -16.30 -28.62 -14.92
N PRO A 105 -17.37 -28.05 -15.50
CA PRO A 105 -17.97 -28.54 -16.75
C PRO A 105 -16.96 -28.57 -17.90
N SER A 106 -17.09 -29.55 -18.80
CA SER A 106 -16.15 -29.78 -19.91
C SER A 106 -15.89 -28.54 -20.78
N HIS A 107 -16.92 -27.74 -21.05
CA HIS A 107 -16.83 -26.52 -21.86
C HIS A 107 -16.09 -25.34 -21.18
N LEU A 108 -15.74 -25.46 -19.89
CA LEU A 108 -15.01 -24.44 -19.12
C LEU A 108 -13.61 -24.89 -18.70
N THR A 109 -13.17 -26.08 -19.12
CA THR A 109 -11.89 -26.68 -18.72
C THR A 109 -10.66 -25.83 -19.09
N GLU A 110 -10.75 -25.03 -20.16
CA GLU A 110 -9.68 -24.10 -20.56
C GLU A 110 -9.43 -22.98 -19.54
N GLN A 111 -10.40 -22.65 -18.68
CA GLN A 111 -10.28 -21.59 -17.69
C GLN A 111 -9.64 -22.07 -16.37
N VAL A 112 -9.57 -23.38 -16.16
CA VAL A 112 -9.16 -23.99 -14.87
C VAL A 112 -7.79 -23.51 -14.44
N LYS A 113 -6.81 -23.51 -15.34
CA LYS A 113 -5.45 -23.08 -15.03
C LYS A 113 -5.39 -21.61 -14.57
N SER A 114 -6.05 -20.71 -15.31
CA SER A 114 -6.10 -19.29 -14.95
C SER A 114 -6.73 -19.06 -13.57
N ILE A 115 -7.78 -19.83 -13.23
CA ILE A 115 -8.42 -19.76 -11.92
C ILE A 115 -7.50 -20.34 -10.82
N ALA A 116 -6.78 -21.42 -11.10
CA ALA A 116 -5.81 -22.00 -10.18
C ALA A 116 -4.66 -21.02 -9.88
N CYS A 117 -4.16 -20.29 -10.87
CA CYS A 117 -3.18 -19.21 -10.67
C CYS A 117 -3.73 -18.08 -9.79
N MET A 118 -5.01 -17.75 -9.88
CA MET A 118 -5.63 -16.79 -8.95
C MET A 118 -5.70 -17.32 -7.53
N ARG A 119 -5.90 -18.63 -7.37
CA ARG A 119 -5.91 -19.25 -6.05
C ARG A 119 -4.55 -19.20 -5.36
N MET A 120 -3.47 -19.31 -6.13
CA MET A 120 -2.11 -19.10 -5.63
C MET A 120 -1.95 -17.72 -5.00
N PHE A 121 -2.40 -16.64 -5.68
CA PHE A 121 -2.35 -15.28 -5.13
C PHE A 121 -3.15 -15.18 -3.82
N ASP A 122 -4.41 -15.64 -3.80
CA ASP A 122 -5.28 -15.58 -2.62
C ASP A 122 -4.70 -16.36 -1.43
N VAL A 123 -4.13 -17.54 -1.67
CA VAL A 123 -3.62 -18.40 -0.59
C VAL A 123 -2.30 -17.86 -0.06
N VAL A 124 -1.37 -17.50 -0.94
CA VAL A 124 -0.03 -17.05 -0.52
C VAL A 124 -0.09 -15.65 0.08
N ILE A 125 -0.73 -14.70 -0.60
CA ILE A 125 -0.83 -13.31 -0.13
C ILE A 125 -1.92 -13.17 0.92
N GLY A 126 -3.13 -13.63 0.61
CA GLY A 126 -4.27 -13.52 1.53
C GLY A 126 -4.09 -14.35 2.80
N GLY A 127 -3.54 -15.57 2.69
CA GLY A 127 -3.20 -16.40 3.85
C GLY A 127 -2.14 -15.75 4.74
N SER A 128 -1.09 -15.16 4.15
CA SER A 128 -0.07 -14.41 4.89
C SER A 128 -0.66 -13.20 5.62
N ALA A 129 -1.50 -12.41 4.94
CA ALA A 129 -2.19 -11.29 5.55
C ALA A 129 -3.11 -11.72 6.70
N GLN A 130 -3.83 -12.83 6.55
CA GLN A 130 -4.67 -13.40 7.61
C GLN A 130 -3.84 -13.84 8.82
N ILE A 131 -2.68 -14.48 8.60
CA ILE A 131 -1.76 -14.86 9.69
C ILE A 131 -1.25 -13.60 10.41
N MET A 132 -0.86 -12.57 9.66
CA MET A 132 -0.39 -11.31 10.24
C MET A 132 -1.49 -10.61 11.04
N TYR A 133 -2.72 -10.60 10.55
CA TYR A 133 -3.88 -10.10 11.28
C TYR A 133 -4.13 -10.89 12.58
N ASN A 134 -4.12 -12.22 12.50
CA ASN A 134 -4.31 -13.09 13.67
C ASN A 134 -3.19 -12.93 14.72
N LYS A 135 -2.00 -12.48 14.31
CA LYS A 135 -0.86 -12.18 15.18
C LYS A 135 -0.81 -10.71 15.66
N ASP A 136 -1.83 -9.91 15.36
CA ASP A 136 -1.91 -8.47 15.67
C ASP A 136 -0.78 -7.63 15.04
N TYR A 137 -0.20 -8.11 13.94
CA TYR A 137 0.76 -7.33 13.14
C TYR A 137 0.04 -6.35 12.20
N LEU A 138 -1.15 -6.73 11.72
CA LEU A 138 -2.03 -5.87 10.94
C LEU A 138 -3.28 -5.54 11.75
N LYS A 139 -3.58 -4.26 11.88
CA LYS A 139 -4.80 -3.77 12.51
C LYS A 139 -5.83 -3.35 11.46
N THR A 140 -7.10 -3.54 11.78
CA THR A 140 -8.23 -3.13 10.92
C THR A 140 -9.07 -2.03 11.56
N ASN A 141 -8.81 -1.68 12.83
CA ASN A 141 -9.55 -0.72 13.65
C ASN A 141 -8.73 0.53 13.98
N TRP A 142 -8.21 1.18 12.93
CA TRP A 142 -7.33 2.36 13.07
C TRP A 142 -8.01 3.54 13.75
N THR A 143 -7.27 4.22 14.62
CA THR A 143 -7.72 5.46 15.28
C THR A 143 -7.10 6.70 14.64
N ALA A 144 -7.74 7.86 14.78
CA ALA A 144 -7.29 9.11 14.17
C ALA A 144 -5.87 9.56 14.60
N ASN A 145 -5.40 9.08 15.76
CA ASN A 145 -4.10 9.41 16.33
C ASN A 145 -2.99 8.43 15.92
N GLU A 146 -3.29 7.41 15.11
CA GLU A 146 -2.29 6.48 14.60
C GLU A 146 -1.62 6.99 13.31
N MET A 147 -0.42 6.49 13.07
CA MET A 147 0.34 6.77 11.86
C MET A 147 -0.40 6.16 10.66
N PRO A 148 -0.55 6.90 9.54
CA PRO A 148 -1.18 6.36 8.34
C PRO A 148 -0.39 5.18 7.75
N THR A 149 -1.10 4.26 7.07
CA THR A 149 -0.49 3.15 6.32
C THR A 149 0.09 3.59 4.97
N VAL A 150 -0.26 4.81 4.52
CA VAL A 150 0.36 5.44 3.35
C VAL A 150 1.75 5.93 3.73
N TYR A 151 2.70 5.73 2.82
CA TYR A 151 4.08 6.22 2.92
C TYR A 151 4.50 6.91 1.63
N ALA A 152 5.51 7.78 1.72
CA ALA A 152 6.14 8.39 0.56
C ALA A 152 7.48 7.70 0.26
N ILE A 153 7.76 7.46 -1.03
CA ILE A 153 9.10 7.11 -1.50
C ILE A 153 9.65 8.32 -2.24
N ILE A 154 10.79 8.83 -1.80
CA ILE A 154 11.50 9.96 -2.40
C ILE A 154 12.79 9.48 -3.07
N GLU A 155 13.30 10.27 -4.02
CA GLU A 155 14.68 10.09 -4.50
C GLU A 155 15.67 10.31 -3.36
N ASP A 156 16.83 9.67 -3.44
CA ASP A 156 17.96 9.92 -2.53
C ASP A 156 18.46 11.38 -2.61
#